data_AF-A0A3M2X701-F1
#
_entry.id   AF-A0A3M2X701-F1
#
_cell.length_a   1.000
_cell.length_b   1.000
_cell.length_c   1.000
_cell.angle_alpha   90.00
_cell.angle_beta   90.00
_cell.angle_gamma   90.00
#
_symmetry.space_group_name_H-M   'P 1'
#
loop_
_entity.id
_entity.type
_entity.pdbx_description
1 polymer ?
#
loop_
_entity_poly.entity_id
_entity_poly.type
_entity_poly.pdbx_seq_one_letter_code
_entity_poly.pdbx_strand_id
1 'polypeptide(L)'
;NFRILRTGKLNDRGKRMSAFYSLQLDYYDKVLQKKKRELSAHEEALRIGNFNALLEELTSSSMRHLKHHLDLHISPNDDFDITYRNHLDAFLKRYPVIGSSTHSIVNSLGGKAVLDYVIIDEASQQDIVPGVLALSCAKNLIIVGDRKQLAHIPEKLGLEAPAPWYDCETYSLLDSCVGVFGDSIPMTLLKEHYRCHPRIIQFCNQQFYDNQLVPMTQDAGEQSLTLLVTAKGNHTRNNSNLRELMSAS
;
A
#
# COMPACT_ATOMS: atom_id res chain seq x y z
N ASN A 1 44.50 0.52 16.08
CA ASN A 1 45.65 -0.33 15.71
C ASN A 1 45.59 -0.73 14.24
N PHE A 2 46.00 0.16 13.33
CA PHE A 2 46.17 -0.18 11.92
C PHE A 2 47.54 -0.85 11.73
N ARG A 3 47.56 -2.15 11.39
CA ARG A 3 48.78 -2.87 11.03
C ARG A 3 48.99 -2.75 9.52
N ILE A 4 50.15 -2.23 9.10
CA ILE A 4 50.58 -2.19 7.71
C ILE A 4 50.85 -3.65 7.26
N LEU A 5 50.03 -4.16 6.35
CA LEU A 5 50.22 -5.49 5.76
C LEU A 5 51.35 -5.46 4.73
N ARG A 6 52.41 -6.25 4.94
CA ARG A 6 53.51 -6.42 3.96
C ARG A 6 52.96 -7.08 2.68
N THR A 7 52.98 -6.36 1.56
CA THR A 7 52.39 -6.74 0.26
C THR A 7 53.17 -7.82 -0.51
N GLY A 8 54.39 -8.18 -0.08
CA GLY A 8 55.25 -9.15 -0.79
C GLY A 8 54.65 -10.55 -0.98
N LYS A 9 53.66 -10.96 -0.18
CA LYS A 9 52.94 -12.25 -0.34
C LYS A 9 51.77 -12.20 -1.34
N LEU A 10 51.42 -11.02 -1.85
CA LEU A 10 50.28 -10.76 -2.75
C LEU A 10 50.73 -10.26 -4.14
N ASN A 11 51.99 -10.48 -4.53
CA ASN A 11 52.48 -10.02 -5.85
C ASN A 11 51.80 -10.75 -7.02
N ASP A 12 51.37 -12.00 -6.80
CA ASP A 12 50.64 -12.79 -7.79
C ASP A 12 49.15 -12.39 -7.89
N ARG A 13 48.63 -12.30 -9.13
CA ARG A 13 47.24 -11.90 -9.39
C ARG A 13 46.24 -12.95 -8.86
N GLY A 14 46.58 -14.24 -8.94
CA GLY A 14 45.77 -15.33 -8.40
C GLY A 14 45.67 -15.28 -6.88
N LYS A 15 46.79 -15.05 -6.19
CA LYS A 15 46.82 -14.87 -4.72
C LYS A 15 46.02 -13.65 -4.26
N ARG A 16 46.05 -12.54 -5.01
CA ARG A 16 45.22 -11.35 -4.72
C ARG A 16 43.73 -11.65 -4.83
N MET A 17 43.31 -12.30 -5.91
CA MET A 17 41.91 -12.68 -6.10
C MET A 17 41.43 -13.66 -5.02
N SER A 18 42.26 -14.65 -4.67
CA SER A 18 41.94 -15.60 -3.60
C SER A 18 41.77 -14.89 -2.24
N ALA A 19 42.70 -14.00 -1.88
CA ALA A 19 42.58 -13.23 -0.63
C ALA A 19 41.34 -12.32 -0.62
N PHE A 20 41.01 -11.69 -1.75
CA PHE A 20 39.81 -10.86 -1.89
C PHE A 20 38.53 -11.69 -1.71
N TYR A 21 38.42 -12.85 -2.38
CA TYR A 21 37.27 -13.74 -2.22
C TYR A 21 37.16 -14.30 -0.80
N SER A 22 38.27 -14.64 -0.14
CA SER A 22 38.25 -15.08 1.25
C SER A 22 37.75 -13.98 2.20
N LEU A 23 38.15 -12.73 1.98
CA LEU A 23 37.65 -11.58 2.75
C LEU A 23 36.15 -11.34 2.48
N GLN A 24 35.73 -11.46 1.22
CA GLN A 24 34.33 -11.32 0.82
C GLN A 24 33.45 -12.41 1.45
N LEU A 25 33.91 -13.66 1.46
CA LEU A 25 33.25 -14.78 2.14
C LEU A 25 33.16 -14.56 3.65
N ASP A 26 34.26 -14.21 4.32
CA ASP A 26 34.25 -13.92 5.78
C ASP A 26 33.32 -12.76 6.13
N TYR A 27 33.27 -11.72 5.28
CA TYR A 27 32.32 -10.63 5.44
C TYR A 27 30.87 -11.12 5.37
N TYR A 28 30.51 -11.88 4.33
CA TYR A 28 29.14 -12.40 4.19
C TYR A 28 28.77 -13.35 5.32
N ASP A 29 29.68 -14.22 5.75
CA ASP A 29 29.46 -15.12 6.89
C ASP A 29 29.16 -14.34 8.16
N LYS A 30 29.91 -13.27 8.44
CA LYS A 30 29.67 -12.39 9.60
C LYS A 30 28.35 -11.65 9.50
N VAL A 31 28.00 -11.11 8.33
CA VAL A 31 26.71 -10.44 8.11
C VAL A 31 25.56 -11.43 8.32
N LEU A 32 25.68 -12.64 7.78
CA LEU A 32 24.67 -13.68 7.90
C LEU A 32 24.51 -14.16 9.34
N GLN A 33 25.60 -14.34 10.08
CA GLN A 33 25.54 -14.64 11.51
C GLN A 33 24.88 -13.52 12.31
N LYS A 34 25.20 -12.25 12.03
CA LYS A 34 24.57 -11.10 12.69
C LYS A 34 23.06 -11.10 12.43
N LYS A 35 22.64 -11.28 11.17
CA LYS A 35 21.23 -11.31 10.78
C LYS A 35 20.47 -12.47 11.40
N LYS A 36 21.08 -13.66 11.49
CA LYS A 36 20.50 -14.81 12.19
C LYS A 36 20.29 -14.55 13.69
N ARG A 37 21.23 -13.86 14.34
CA ARG A 37 21.09 -13.48 15.75
C ARG A 37 19.97 -12.45 15.96
N GLU A 38 19.90 -11.43 15.10
CA GLU A 38 18.80 -10.44 15.11
C GLU A 38 17.45 -11.13 14.92
N LEU A 39 17.32 -12.00 13.93
CA LEU A 39 16.10 -12.77 13.67
C LEU A 39 15.67 -13.60 14.89
N SER A 40 16.59 -14.38 15.45
CA SER A 40 16.30 -15.21 16.63
C SER A 40 15.86 -14.38 17.84
N ALA A 41 16.43 -13.19 18.04
CA ALA A 41 16.00 -12.29 19.10
C ALA A 41 14.58 -11.75 18.87
N HIS A 42 14.22 -11.42 17.62
CA HIS A 42 12.87 -10.98 17.27
C HIS A 42 11.85 -12.11 17.38
N GLU A 43 12.18 -13.31 16.91
CA GLU A 43 11.33 -14.50 17.04
C GLU A 43 11.06 -14.84 18.52
N GLU A 44 12.07 -14.75 19.37
CA GLU A 44 11.89 -14.98 20.80
C GLU A 44 11.03 -13.89 21.45
N ALA A 45 11.22 -12.63 21.08
CA ALA A 45 10.36 -11.53 21.55
C ALA A 45 8.89 -11.73 21.13
N LEU A 46 8.64 -12.15 19.89
CA LEU A 46 7.29 -12.46 19.38
C LEU A 46 6.67 -13.66 20.11
N ARG A 47 7.47 -14.69 20.39
CA ARG A 47 7.04 -15.89 21.11
C ARG A 47 6.68 -15.58 22.57
N ILE A 48 7.54 -14.83 23.27
CA ILE A 48 7.30 -14.40 24.66
C ILE A 48 6.09 -13.47 24.73
N GLY A 49 5.98 -12.52 23.78
CA GLY A 49 4.87 -11.58 23.71
C GLY A 49 3.53 -12.18 23.30
N ASN A 50 3.49 -13.48 22.95
CA ASN A 50 2.33 -14.21 22.46
C ASN A 50 1.49 -13.37 21.47
N PHE A 51 2.17 -12.81 20.47
CA PHE A 51 1.60 -11.78 19.58
C PHE A 51 0.25 -12.18 18.98
N ASN A 52 0.10 -13.43 18.54
CA ASN A 52 -1.15 -13.93 17.96
C ASN A 52 -2.30 -13.91 18.96
N ALA A 53 -2.06 -14.36 20.21
CA ALA A 53 -3.09 -14.32 21.24
C ALA A 53 -3.45 -12.88 21.62
N LEU A 54 -2.46 -11.98 21.70
CA LEU A 54 -2.70 -10.57 21.98
C LEU A 54 -3.49 -9.89 20.85
N LEU A 55 -3.17 -10.19 19.59
CA LEU A 55 -3.88 -9.68 18.43
C LEU A 55 -5.33 -10.19 18.41
N GLU A 56 -5.55 -11.47 18.71
CA GLU A 56 -6.87 -12.07 18.81
C GLU A 56 -7.68 -11.46 19.96
N GLU A 57 -7.07 -11.27 21.13
CA GLU A 57 -7.70 -10.62 22.30
C GLU A 57 -8.07 -9.17 22.00
N LEU A 58 -7.16 -8.40 21.41
CA LEU A 58 -7.38 -7.00 21.01
C LEU A 58 -8.52 -6.91 20.00
N THR A 59 -8.50 -7.76 18.96
CA THR A 59 -9.54 -7.80 17.92
C THR A 59 -10.89 -8.15 18.54
N SER A 60 -10.94 -9.20 19.35
CA SER A 60 -12.17 -9.67 19.99
C SER A 60 -12.74 -8.64 20.95
N SER A 61 -11.89 -8.01 21.76
CA SER A 61 -12.30 -7.01 22.74
C SER A 61 -12.76 -5.72 22.07
N SER A 62 -12.06 -5.27 21.03
CA SER A 62 -12.44 -4.10 20.23
C SER A 62 -13.78 -4.32 19.53
N MET A 63 -13.97 -5.48 18.89
CA MET A 63 -15.24 -5.83 18.24
C MET A 63 -16.39 -5.96 19.23
N ARG A 64 -16.14 -6.50 20.43
CA ARG A 64 -17.15 -6.57 21.50
C ARG A 64 -17.54 -5.17 21.97
N HIS A 65 -16.56 -4.29 22.17
CA HIS A 65 -16.80 -2.90 22.56
C HIS A 65 -17.62 -2.16 21.50
N LEU A 66 -17.24 -2.26 20.23
CA LEU A 66 -17.99 -1.67 19.12
C LEU A 66 -19.43 -2.18 19.08
N LYS A 67 -19.63 -3.50 19.11
CA LYS A 67 -20.98 -4.09 19.09
C LYS A 67 -21.83 -3.64 20.27
N HIS A 68 -21.25 -3.58 21.47
CA HIS A 68 -21.96 -3.10 22.66
C HIS A 68 -22.33 -1.62 22.55
N HIS A 69 -21.43 -0.77 22.07
CA HIS A 69 -21.72 0.64 21.83
C HIS A 69 -22.84 0.82 20.80
N LEU A 70 -22.81 0.05 19.71
CA LEU A 70 -23.87 0.05 18.71
C LEU A 70 -25.21 -0.36 19.34
N ASP A 71 -25.25 -1.45 20.11
CA ASP A 71 -26.47 -1.95 20.76
C ASP A 71 -27.11 -0.92 21.72
N LEU A 72 -26.30 -0.15 22.45
CA LEU A 72 -26.79 0.89 23.36
C LEU A 72 -27.34 2.15 22.66
N HIS A 73 -26.80 2.48 21.49
CA HIS A 73 -27.08 3.76 20.82
C HIS A 73 -28.01 3.64 19.61
N ILE A 74 -28.31 2.42 19.18
CA ILE A 74 -29.09 2.14 17.98
C ILE A 74 -30.47 1.60 18.39
N SER A 75 -31.51 2.41 18.16
CA SER A 75 -32.89 1.98 18.37
C SER A 75 -33.31 0.91 17.35
N PRO A 76 -33.97 -0.18 17.75
CA PRO A 76 -34.45 -1.21 16.83
C PRO A 76 -35.65 -0.76 15.97
N ASN A 77 -36.36 0.28 16.36
CA ASN A 77 -37.62 0.72 15.74
C ASN A 77 -37.47 1.83 14.67
N ASP A 78 -36.26 2.33 14.41
CA ASP A 78 -36.05 3.33 13.37
C ASP A 78 -35.84 2.61 12.03
N ASP A 79 -36.92 2.49 11.25
CA ASP A 79 -36.86 2.01 9.87
C ASP A 79 -36.77 3.20 8.90
N PHE A 80 -35.90 3.09 7.91
CA PHE A 80 -35.62 4.16 6.95
C PHE A 80 -35.81 3.65 5.53
N ASP A 81 -36.57 4.42 4.74
CA ASP A 81 -36.78 4.14 3.33
C ASP A 81 -36.01 5.14 2.43
N ILE A 82 -36.39 5.22 1.15
CA ILE A 82 -35.79 6.16 0.19
C ILE A 82 -35.93 7.65 0.59
N THR A 83 -36.78 7.96 1.58
CA THR A 83 -37.01 9.31 2.10
C THR A 83 -36.17 9.64 3.34
N TYR A 84 -35.20 8.79 3.70
CA TYR A 84 -34.31 8.96 4.87
C TYR A 84 -33.71 10.38 4.98
N ARG A 85 -33.50 11.06 3.86
CA ARG A 85 -32.97 12.44 3.79
C ARG A 85 -33.82 13.45 4.56
N ASN A 86 -35.13 13.19 4.70
CA ASN A 86 -36.03 14.02 5.51
C ASN A 86 -35.71 13.93 7.02
N HIS A 87 -35.10 12.82 7.44
CA HIS A 87 -34.76 12.51 8.82
C HIS A 87 -33.26 12.13 8.92
N LEU A 88 -32.40 12.87 8.21
CA LEU A 88 -30.99 12.53 8.02
C LEU A 88 -30.24 12.38 9.35
N ASP A 89 -30.50 13.23 10.34
CA ASP A 89 -29.85 13.15 11.65
C ASP A 89 -30.17 11.85 12.40
N ALA A 90 -31.41 11.39 12.31
CA ALA A 90 -31.82 10.11 12.89
C ALA A 90 -31.19 8.95 12.11
N PHE A 91 -31.13 9.05 10.78
CA PHE A 91 -30.49 8.05 9.92
C PHE A 91 -29.00 7.91 10.25
N LEU A 92 -28.26 9.01 10.38
CA LEU A 92 -26.82 8.97 10.70
C LEU A 92 -26.55 8.48 12.12
N LYS A 93 -27.46 8.72 13.08
CA LYS A 93 -27.39 8.12 14.42
C LYS A 93 -27.60 6.60 14.39
N ARG A 94 -28.51 6.13 13.54
CA ARG A 94 -28.80 4.70 13.34
C ARG A 94 -27.68 3.97 12.60
N TYR A 95 -27.07 4.64 11.62
CA TYR A 95 -26.03 4.10 10.74
C TYR A 95 -24.75 4.95 10.86
N PRO A 96 -23.91 4.69 11.87
CA PRO A 96 -22.68 5.46 12.09
C PRO A 96 -21.62 5.22 11.01
N VAL A 97 -21.79 4.20 10.19
CA VAL A 97 -20.95 3.91 9.01
C VAL A 97 -21.87 3.79 7.80
N ILE A 98 -21.58 4.60 6.77
CA ILE A 98 -22.33 4.62 5.52
C ILE A 98 -21.37 4.39 4.34
N GLY A 99 -21.83 3.62 3.36
CA GLY A 99 -21.13 3.44 2.08
C GLY A 99 -21.78 4.30 1.00
N SER A 100 -20.98 5.04 0.24
CA SER A 100 -21.45 5.80 -0.92
C SER A 100 -20.33 5.94 -1.95
N SER A 101 -20.68 6.22 -3.21
CA SER A 101 -19.69 6.68 -4.18
C SER A 101 -19.37 8.16 -3.94
N THR A 102 -18.17 8.56 -4.36
CA THR A 102 -17.72 9.97 -4.37
C THR A 102 -18.70 10.90 -5.11
N HIS A 103 -19.38 10.38 -6.13
CA HIS A 103 -20.38 11.11 -6.92
C HIS A 103 -21.72 11.30 -6.20
N SER A 104 -22.10 10.35 -5.34
CA SER A 104 -23.42 10.30 -4.72
C SER A 104 -23.45 10.85 -3.30
N ILE A 105 -22.30 10.95 -2.62
CA ILE A 105 -22.24 11.29 -1.20
C ILE A 105 -22.85 12.66 -0.88
N VAL A 106 -22.51 13.70 -1.64
CA VAL A 106 -23.01 15.07 -1.41
C VAL A 106 -24.54 15.13 -1.54
N ASN A 107 -25.08 14.50 -2.59
CA ASN A 107 -26.53 14.41 -2.81
C ASN A 107 -27.21 13.53 -1.76
N SER A 108 -26.54 12.49 -1.27
CA SER A 108 -27.08 11.59 -0.23
C SER A 108 -27.18 12.28 1.12
N LEU A 109 -26.23 13.17 1.44
CA LEU A 109 -26.23 14.01 2.64
C LEU A 109 -27.08 15.28 2.48
N GLY A 110 -27.65 15.52 1.30
CA GLY A 110 -28.48 16.69 0.99
C GLY A 110 -27.78 18.03 1.20
N GLY A 111 -26.44 18.05 1.19
CA GLY A 111 -25.62 19.25 1.49
C GLY A 111 -25.76 19.82 2.90
N LYS A 112 -26.36 19.06 3.84
CA LYS A 112 -26.72 19.54 5.19
C LYS A 112 -25.89 18.94 6.32
N ALA A 113 -25.22 17.81 6.06
CA ALA A 113 -24.46 17.08 7.06
C ALA A 113 -22.96 17.14 6.79
N VAL A 114 -22.19 17.22 7.88
CA VAL A 114 -20.72 17.10 7.88
C VAL A 114 -20.35 15.86 8.68
N LEU A 115 -19.70 14.91 8.02
CA LEU A 115 -19.19 13.69 8.61
C LEU A 115 -17.90 13.94 9.38
N ASP A 116 -17.67 13.21 10.47
CA ASP A 116 -16.42 13.34 11.22
C ASP A 116 -15.23 12.77 10.45
N TYR A 117 -15.43 11.67 9.72
CA TYR A 117 -14.42 11.02 8.89
C TYR A 117 -15.02 10.59 7.55
N VAL A 118 -14.24 10.77 6.48
CA VAL A 118 -14.48 10.14 5.17
C VAL A 118 -13.25 9.35 4.77
N ILE A 119 -13.46 8.09 4.40
CA ILE A 119 -12.42 7.21 3.85
C ILE A 119 -12.72 7.04 2.37
N ILE A 120 -11.80 7.49 1.51
CA ILE A 120 -11.89 7.29 0.06
C ILE A 120 -10.96 6.14 -0.29
N ASP A 121 -11.55 5.00 -0.64
CA ASP A 121 -10.82 3.84 -1.13
C ASP A 121 -10.59 3.93 -2.66
N GLU A 122 -9.59 3.22 -3.16
CA GLU A 122 -9.19 3.20 -4.57
C GLU A 122 -8.98 4.59 -5.20
N ALA A 123 -8.45 5.53 -4.43
CA ALA A 123 -8.29 6.93 -4.84
C ALA A 123 -7.32 7.14 -6.01
N SER A 124 -6.44 6.18 -6.33
CA SER A 124 -5.62 6.21 -7.56
C SER A 124 -6.44 6.00 -8.84
N GLN A 125 -7.67 5.49 -8.70
CA GLN A 125 -8.62 5.25 -9.78
C GLN A 125 -9.77 6.26 -9.82
N GLN A 126 -9.78 7.25 -8.91
CA GLN A 126 -10.82 8.26 -8.81
C GLN A 126 -10.39 9.57 -9.47
N ASP A 127 -11.33 10.24 -10.14
CA ASP A 127 -11.16 11.60 -10.63
C ASP A 127 -11.14 12.61 -9.46
N ILE A 128 -10.45 13.74 -9.68
CA ILE A 128 -10.30 14.79 -8.68
C ILE A 128 -11.65 15.41 -8.31
N VAL A 129 -12.49 15.73 -9.30
CA VAL A 129 -13.75 16.47 -9.10
C VAL A 129 -14.71 15.76 -8.12
N PRO A 130 -15.13 14.51 -8.35
CA PRO A 130 -16.01 13.81 -7.40
C PRO A 130 -15.32 13.56 -6.04
N GLY A 131 -13.99 13.39 -6.04
CA GLY A 131 -13.20 13.31 -4.81
C GLY A 131 -13.33 14.58 -3.96
N VAL A 132 -13.08 15.76 -4.54
CA VAL A 132 -13.16 17.07 -3.86
C VAL A 132 -14.56 17.34 -3.30
N LEU A 133 -15.61 16.88 -3.98
CA LEU A 133 -16.97 16.98 -3.45
C LEU A 133 -17.14 16.20 -2.14
N ALA A 134 -16.55 15.00 -2.03
CA ALA A 134 -16.53 14.24 -0.78
C ALA A 134 -15.72 14.93 0.34
N LEU A 135 -14.68 15.70 -0.02
CA LEU A 135 -13.93 16.51 0.95
C LEU A 135 -14.79 17.62 1.57
N SER A 136 -15.76 18.18 0.84
CA SER A 136 -16.61 19.27 1.34
C SER A 136 -17.55 18.86 2.49
N CYS A 137 -17.82 17.56 2.63
CA CYS A 137 -18.73 17.03 3.64
C CYS A 137 -18.01 16.33 4.81
N ALA A 138 -16.71 16.54 5.00
CA ALA A 138 -15.91 15.83 6.01
C ALA A 138 -15.04 16.77 6.87
N LYS A 139 -14.90 16.45 8.16
CA LYS A 139 -13.91 17.11 9.04
C LYS A 139 -12.51 16.52 8.86
N ASN A 140 -12.44 15.20 8.74
CA ASN A 140 -11.20 14.46 8.56
C ASN A 140 -11.31 13.54 7.34
N LEU A 141 -10.20 13.39 6.62
CA LEU A 141 -10.13 12.60 5.40
C LEU A 141 -9.02 11.57 5.50
N ILE A 142 -9.32 10.35 5.06
CA ILE A 142 -8.34 9.29 4.84
C ILE A 142 -8.44 8.88 3.37
N ILE A 143 -7.33 9.00 2.65
CA ILE A 143 -7.25 8.62 1.23
C ILE A 143 -6.45 7.33 1.15
N VAL A 144 -7.04 6.30 0.55
CA VAL A 144 -6.46 4.98 0.37
C VAL A 144 -6.41 4.68 -1.11
N GLY A 145 -5.28 4.15 -1.57
CA GLY A 145 -5.09 3.75 -2.96
C GLY A 145 -3.64 3.39 -3.25
N ASP A 146 -3.39 2.93 -4.46
CA ASP A 146 -2.05 2.49 -4.88
C ASP A 146 -1.66 3.13 -6.21
N ARG A 147 -0.64 3.97 -6.15
CA ARG A 147 -0.08 4.71 -7.30
C ARG A 147 0.72 3.82 -8.27
N LYS A 148 1.03 2.57 -7.86
CA LYS A 148 1.73 1.58 -8.68
C LYS A 148 0.77 0.66 -9.43
N GLN A 149 -0.52 0.73 -9.14
CA GLN A 149 -1.57 0.01 -9.84
C GLN A 149 -2.10 0.82 -11.04
N LEU A 150 -3.23 0.39 -11.60
CA LEU A 150 -3.86 1.08 -12.72
C LEU A 150 -4.26 2.49 -12.30
N ALA A 151 -3.85 3.47 -13.10
CA ALA A 151 -4.35 4.83 -12.97
C ALA A 151 -5.77 4.93 -13.55
N HIS A 152 -6.54 5.89 -13.04
CA HIS A 152 -7.77 6.34 -13.69
C HIS A 152 -7.53 6.69 -15.19
N ILE A 153 -8.56 6.52 -16.02
CA ILE A 153 -8.55 6.98 -17.41
C ILE A 153 -9.31 8.30 -17.42
N PRO A 154 -8.62 9.45 -17.51
CA PRO A 154 -9.29 10.73 -17.45
C PRO A 154 -10.13 11.00 -18.71
N GLU A 155 -11.26 11.67 -18.52
CA GLU A 155 -12.01 12.27 -19.62
C GLU A 155 -11.37 13.60 -20.02
N LYS A 156 -11.27 13.85 -21.33
CA LYS A 156 -10.81 15.15 -21.84
C LYS A 156 -11.92 16.18 -21.68
N LEU A 157 -11.69 17.14 -20.79
CA LEU A 157 -12.59 18.26 -20.51
C LEU A 157 -12.27 19.48 -21.37
N GLY A 158 -11.02 19.61 -21.84
CA GLY A 158 -10.56 20.78 -22.60
C GLY A 158 -10.55 22.07 -21.77
N LEU A 159 -10.54 21.94 -20.44
CA LEU A 159 -10.52 23.04 -19.49
C LEU A 159 -9.09 23.25 -18.97
N GLU A 160 -8.69 24.50 -18.83
CA GLU A 160 -7.41 24.81 -18.22
C GLU A 160 -7.47 24.54 -16.71
N ALA A 161 -6.55 23.72 -16.21
CA ALA A 161 -6.46 23.43 -14.79
C ALA A 161 -6.05 24.69 -14.01
N PRO A 162 -6.67 24.97 -12.84
CA PRO A 162 -6.35 26.17 -12.06
C PRO A 162 -4.92 26.19 -11.51
N ALA A 163 -4.31 25.01 -11.35
CA ALA A 163 -2.91 24.83 -11.02
C ALA A 163 -2.47 23.39 -11.40
N PRO A 164 -1.15 23.10 -11.50
CA PRO A 164 -0.66 21.84 -12.06
C PRO A 164 -1.25 20.58 -11.42
N TRP A 165 -1.28 20.51 -10.10
CA TRP A 165 -1.77 19.34 -9.36
C TRP A 165 -3.29 19.21 -9.32
N TYR A 166 -4.03 20.13 -9.92
CA TYR A 166 -5.49 20.09 -10.05
C TYR A 166 -5.93 19.71 -11.47
N ASP A 167 -4.99 19.32 -12.32
CA ASP A 167 -5.27 18.85 -13.66
C ASP A 167 -5.96 17.48 -13.62
N CYS A 168 -7.27 17.51 -13.85
CA CYS A 168 -8.14 16.35 -13.87
C CYS A 168 -7.88 15.46 -15.10
N GLU A 169 -7.19 15.95 -16.13
CA GLU A 169 -6.81 15.15 -17.30
C GLU A 169 -5.48 14.41 -17.10
N THR A 170 -4.74 14.74 -16.06
CA THR A 170 -3.40 14.19 -15.81
C THR A 170 -3.32 13.38 -14.51
N TYR A 171 -3.99 13.82 -13.45
CA TYR A 171 -3.79 13.28 -12.11
C TYR A 171 -5.04 12.63 -11.53
N SER A 172 -4.84 11.49 -10.88
CA SER A 172 -5.85 10.88 -10.02
C SER A 172 -6.06 11.74 -8.76
N LEU A 173 -7.15 11.51 -8.04
CA LEU A 173 -7.35 12.13 -6.72
C LEU A 173 -6.14 11.88 -5.80
N LEU A 174 -5.63 10.64 -5.78
CA LEU A 174 -4.46 10.31 -4.96
C LEU A 174 -3.21 11.08 -5.39
N ASP A 175 -2.88 11.08 -6.68
CA ASP A 175 -1.69 11.80 -7.18
C ASP A 175 -1.79 13.31 -6.98
N SER A 176 -2.99 13.87 -7.16
CA SER A 176 -3.29 15.27 -6.87
C SER A 176 -3.02 15.60 -5.41
N CYS A 177 -3.54 14.81 -4.47
CA CYS A 177 -3.28 15.01 -3.05
C CYS A 177 -1.80 14.88 -2.70
N VAL A 178 -1.10 13.88 -3.25
CA VAL A 178 0.36 13.76 -3.04
C VAL A 178 1.10 14.98 -3.58
N GLY A 179 0.74 15.48 -4.76
CA GLY A 179 1.37 16.66 -5.36
C GLY A 179 1.11 17.95 -4.60
N VAL A 180 -0.13 18.15 -4.13
CA VAL A 180 -0.53 19.36 -3.38
C VAL A 180 0.07 19.38 -1.99
N PHE A 181 -0.03 18.26 -1.25
CA PHE A 181 0.37 18.22 0.15
C PHE A 181 1.83 17.83 0.34
N GLY A 182 2.45 17.12 -0.60
CA GLY A 182 3.82 16.64 -0.47
C GLY A 182 4.07 15.97 0.89
N ASP A 183 5.10 16.42 1.59
CA ASP A 183 5.50 15.88 2.90
C ASP A 183 4.74 16.51 4.09
N SER A 184 3.75 17.38 3.83
CA SER A 184 2.98 18.03 4.91
C SER A 184 1.97 17.11 5.58
N ILE A 185 1.64 15.98 4.96
CA ILE A 185 0.71 14.98 5.50
C ILE A 185 1.39 13.62 5.68
N PRO A 186 1.01 12.84 6.70
CA PRO A 186 1.56 11.51 6.89
C PRO A 186 1.10 10.56 5.78
N MET A 187 2.05 9.81 5.21
CA MET A 187 1.79 8.77 4.22
C MET A 187 2.41 7.45 4.69
N THR A 188 1.62 6.39 4.68
CA THR A 188 2.03 5.08 5.19
C THR A 188 1.81 4.00 4.12
N LEU A 189 2.87 3.31 3.73
CA LEU A 189 2.79 2.10 2.93
C LEU A 189 2.46 0.91 3.83
N LEU A 190 1.36 0.21 3.54
CA LEU A 190 1.05 -1.08 4.15
C LEU A 190 1.96 -2.15 3.55
N LYS A 191 2.83 -2.73 4.37
CA LYS A 191 3.91 -3.61 3.89
C LYS A 191 3.48 -5.07 3.78
N GLU A 192 2.56 -5.53 4.61
CA GLU A 192 2.20 -6.95 4.69
C GLU A 192 1.30 -7.36 3.51
N HIS A 193 1.69 -8.41 2.80
CA HIS A 193 0.97 -8.92 1.64
C HIS A 193 0.45 -10.34 1.89
N TYR A 194 -0.87 -10.50 1.92
CA TYR A 194 -1.54 -11.75 2.29
C TYR A 194 -2.14 -12.55 1.12
N ARG A 195 -2.11 -12.02 -0.12
CA ARG A 195 -2.86 -12.59 -1.25
C ARG A 195 -2.05 -13.59 -2.08
N CYS A 196 -0.90 -13.17 -2.60
CA CYS A 196 -0.12 -13.95 -3.56
C CYS A 196 0.93 -14.82 -2.88
N HIS A 197 1.30 -15.92 -3.54
CA HIS A 197 2.46 -16.73 -3.19
C HIS A 197 3.75 -15.88 -3.19
N PRO A 198 4.72 -16.11 -2.28
CA PRO A 198 5.91 -15.26 -2.14
C PRO A 198 6.67 -15.04 -3.46
N ARG A 199 6.84 -16.08 -4.28
CA ARG A 199 7.51 -15.98 -5.59
C ARG A 199 6.77 -15.10 -6.60
N ILE A 200 5.44 -15.02 -6.52
CA ILE A 200 4.62 -14.17 -7.42
C ILE A 200 4.75 -12.71 -6.99
N ILE A 201 4.49 -12.41 -5.72
CA ILE A 201 4.56 -11.03 -5.22
C ILE A 201 6.00 -10.48 -5.29
N GLN A 202 7.02 -11.34 -5.15
CA GLN A 202 8.42 -10.92 -5.21
C GLN A 202 8.78 -10.20 -6.52
N PHE A 203 8.20 -10.63 -7.64
CA PHE A 203 8.38 -9.94 -8.92
C PHE A 203 7.84 -8.50 -8.84
N CYS A 204 6.58 -8.31 -8.47
CA CYS A 204 5.98 -6.99 -8.35
C CYS A 204 6.69 -6.12 -7.30
N ASN A 205 7.08 -6.73 -6.17
CA ASN A 205 7.76 -6.06 -5.07
C ASN A 205 9.11 -5.47 -5.49
N GLN A 206 9.89 -6.20 -6.30
CA GLN A 206 11.14 -5.72 -6.88
C GLN A 206 10.92 -4.61 -7.90
N GLN A 207 9.89 -4.75 -8.75
CA GLN A 207 9.66 -3.83 -9.86
C GLN A 207 9.02 -2.50 -9.42
N PHE A 208 8.16 -2.51 -8.39
CA PHE A 208 7.28 -1.36 -8.10
C PHE A 208 7.38 -0.83 -6.66
N TYR A 209 7.86 -1.63 -5.71
CA TYR A 209 7.78 -1.32 -4.28
C TYR A 209 9.14 -1.36 -3.55
N ASP A 210 10.25 -1.36 -4.28
CA ASP A 210 11.62 -1.35 -3.71
C ASP A 210 11.87 -2.45 -2.67
N ASN A 211 11.26 -3.62 -2.84
CA ASN A 211 11.28 -4.73 -1.88
C ASN A 211 10.72 -4.42 -0.48
N GLN A 212 9.87 -3.40 -0.35
CA GLN A 212 9.27 -3.02 0.93
C GLN A 212 8.11 -3.91 1.36
N LEU A 213 7.49 -4.65 0.43
CA LEU A 213 6.39 -5.56 0.77
C LEU A 213 6.94 -6.84 1.42
N VAL A 214 6.23 -7.33 2.43
CA VAL A 214 6.55 -8.55 3.17
C VAL A 214 5.46 -9.59 2.88
N PRO A 215 5.78 -10.67 2.13
CA PRO A 215 4.83 -11.75 1.90
C PRO A 215 4.53 -12.49 3.21
N MET A 216 3.24 -12.60 3.55
CA MET A 216 2.76 -13.29 4.76
C MET A 216 2.26 -14.70 4.46
N THR A 217 2.20 -15.09 3.18
CA THR A 217 1.85 -16.43 2.71
C THR A 217 3.09 -17.34 2.75
N GLN A 218 2.88 -18.65 2.94
CA GLN A 218 3.97 -19.62 2.98
C GLN A 218 4.15 -20.30 1.62
N ASP A 219 5.41 -20.57 1.24
CA ASP A 219 5.75 -21.43 0.10
C ASP A 219 5.72 -22.89 0.58
N ALA A 220 4.68 -23.63 0.21
CA ALA A 220 4.53 -25.05 0.54
C ALA A 220 5.27 -25.98 -0.44
N GLY A 221 6.14 -25.44 -1.30
CA GLY A 221 6.83 -26.21 -2.35
C GLY A 221 6.00 -26.38 -3.63
N GLU A 222 4.92 -25.61 -3.77
CA GLU A 222 4.07 -25.62 -4.97
C GLU A 222 4.81 -25.03 -6.18
N GLN A 223 4.49 -25.50 -7.38
CA GLN A 223 5.03 -24.92 -8.61
C GLN A 223 4.46 -23.52 -8.82
N SER A 224 5.22 -22.50 -8.42
CA SER A 224 4.88 -21.11 -8.71
C SER A 224 4.93 -20.85 -10.22
N LEU A 225 4.03 -19.99 -10.71
CA LEU A 225 4.05 -19.47 -12.08
C LEU A 225 5.47 -19.08 -12.50
N THR A 226 5.94 -19.64 -13.61
CA THR A 226 7.27 -19.36 -14.16
C THR A 226 7.14 -18.29 -15.24
N LEU A 227 7.88 -17.18 -15.10
CA LEU A 227 7.96 -16.16 -16.13
C LEU A 227 8.83 -16.69 -17.29
N LEU A 228 8.19 -17.07 -18.39
CA LEU A 228 8.88 -17.39 -19.64
C LEU A 228 9.18 -16.09 -20.38
N VAL A 229 10.42 -15.59 -20.26
CA VAL A 229 10.91 -14.50 -21.10
C VAL A 229 11.22 -15.07 -22.48
N THR A 230 10.35 -14.82 -23.45
CA THR A 230 10.59 -15.20 -24.85
C THR A 230 11.59 -14.25 -25.49
N ALA A 231 12.35 -14.73 -26.48
CA ALA A 231 13.26 -13.90 -27.25
C ALA A 231 12.48 -12.76 -27.94
N LYS A 232 13.10 -11.59 -28.05
CA LYS A 232 12.50 -10.40 -28.67
C LYS A 232 12.21 -10.68 -30.15
N GLY A 233 10.96 -11.01 -30.48
CA GLY A 233 10.58 -11.35 -31.84
C GLY A 233 9.12 -11.77 -32.00
N ASN A 234 8.35 -10.91 -32.66
CA ASN A 234 7.16 -11.23 -33.48
C ASN A 234 5.91 -11.85 -32.83
N HIS A 235 5.52 -11.45 -31.61
CA HIS A 235 4.19 -11.80 -31.08
C HIS A 235 3.21 -10.63 -30.89
N THR A 236 3.63 -9.38 -31.14
CA THR A 236 2.73 -8.22 -31.09
C THR A 236 2.36 -7.77 -32.49
N ARG A 237 1.19 -8.20 -32.98
CA ARG A 237 0.43 -7.39 -33.93
C ARG A 237 0.10 -6.07 -33.21
N ASN A 238 0.79 -5.00 -33.60
CA ASN A 238 0.46 -3.59 -33.36
C ASN A 238 -0.17 -3.25 -32.00
N ASN A 239 0.60 -3.32 -30.92
CA ASN A 239 0.43 -2.42 -29.76
C ASN A 239 1.75 -2.40 -28.97
N SER A 240 2.58 -1.42 -29.28
CA SER A 240 3.86 -1.17 -28.62
C SER A 240 3.64 -0.71 -27.17
N ASN A 241 3.89 -1.59 -26.20
CA ASN A 241 4.00 -1.24 -24.79
C ASN A 241 5.47 -0.87 -24.47
N LEU A 242 5.70 0.34 -23.94
CA LEU A 242 7.01 0.90 -23.58
C LEU A 242 7.71 0.21 -22.38
N ARG A 243 7.32 -1.02 -22.00
CA ARG A 243 7.86 -1.76 -20.83
C ARG A 243 9.10 -2.63 -21.13
N GLU A 244 9.71 -2.56 -22.31
CA GLU A 244 10.84 -3.41 -22.72
C GLU A 244 12.24 -2.75 -22.67
N LEU A 245 12.40 -1.56 -22.06
CA LEU A 245 13.63 -0.77 -22.27
C LEU A 245 14.62 -0.66 -21.11
N MET A 246 14.42 -1.27 -19.94
CA MET A 246 15.45 -1.21 -18.88
C MET A 246 15.67 -2.54 -18.16
N SER A 247 16.25 -3.49 -18.89
CA SER A 247 17.06 -4.55 -18.30
C SER A 247 18.15 -4.95 -19.30
N ALA A 248 19.00 -3.97 -19.62
CA ALA A 248 20.28 -4.18 -20.29
C ALA A 248 21.19 -2.96 -20.05
N SER A 249 21.75 -2.88 -18.84
CA SER A 249 23.03 -2.23 -18.54
C SER A 249 23.54 -2.73 -17.21
#